data_AF-A0A0A1MSW0-F1
#
_entry.id   AF-A0A0A1MSW0-F1
#
_cell.length_a   1.000
_cell.length_b   1.000
_cell.length_c   1.000
_cell.angle_alpha   90.00
_cell.angle_beta   90.00
_cell.angle_gamma   90.00
#
_symmetry.space_group_name_H-M   'P 1'
#
loop_
_entity.id
_entity.type
_entity.pdbx_description
1 polymer ?
#
loop_
_entity_poly.entity_id
_entity_poly.type
_entity_poly.pdbx_seq_one_letter_code
_entity_poly.pdbx_strand_id
1 'polypeptide(L)' 'MNSLRHLSDELLQESLRNAVKLKLEQNFCATLRDEISQRAERSKKGTRKAMDMTNTFEW' A
#
# COMPACT_ATOMS: atom_id res chain seq x y z
N MET A 1 -5.25 -16.39 1.02
CA MET A 1 -5.76 -15.55 -0.09
C MET A 1 -4.57 -15.11 -0.93
N ASN A 2 -4.65 -15.26 -2.27
CA ASN A 2 -3.61 -14.78 -3.18
C ASN A 2 -3.41 -13.28 -2.98
N SER A 3 -2.15 -12.86 -2.88
CA SER A 3 -1.77 -11.53 -2.44
C SER A 3 -2.27 -10.47 -3.43
N LEU A 4 -2.96 -9.42 -2.97
CA LEU A 4 -3.42 -8.29 -3.81
C LEU A 4 -2.26 -7.43 -4.37
N ARG A 5 -1.02 -7.91 -4.23
CA ARG A 5 0.23 -7.29 -4.71
C ARG A 5 0.28 -7.08 -6.23
N HIS A 6 -0.53 -7.81 -7.00
CA HIS A 6 -0.57 -7.70 -8.46
C HIS A 6 -1.41 -6.51 -8.94
N LEU A 7 -2.26 -5.95 -8.10
CA LEU A 7 -3.13 -4.83 -8.47
C LEU A 7 -2.35 -3.52 -8.46
N SER A 8 -2.63 -2.65 -9.43
CA SER A 8 -2.14 -1.26 -9.41
C SER A 8 -2.76 -0.49 -8.24
N ASP A 9 -2.09 0.58 -7.80
CA ASP A 9 -2.59 1.40 -6.68
C ASP A 9 -3.92 2.08 -7.02
N GLU A 10 -4.09 2.54 -8.27
CA GLU A 10 -5.36 3.08 -8.77
C GLU A 10 -6.50 2.06 -8.68
N LEU A 11 -6.25 0.82 -9.13
CA LEU A 11 -7.26 -0.24 -9.11
C LEU A 11 -7.61 -0.67 -7.68
N LEU A 12 -6.64 -0.65 -6.76
CA LEU A 12 -6.85 -0.92 -5.33
C LEU A 12 -7.74 0.15 -4.67
N GLN A 13 -7.49 1.42 -4.95
CA GLN A 13 -8.30 2.52 -4.43
C GLN A 13 -9.72 2.51 -5.01
N GLU A 14 -9.85 2.26 -6.32
CA GLU A 14 -11.16 2.15 -6.97
C GLU A 14 -11.94 0.95 -6.44
N SER A 15 -11.28 -0.19 -6.25
CA SER A 15 -11.87 -1.40 -5.66
C SER A 15 -12.40 -1.14 -4.25
N LEU A 16 -11.65 -0.42 -3.41
CA LEU A 16 -12.12 -0.04 -2.06
C LEU A 16 -13.35 0.88 -2.13
N ARG A 17 -13.32 1.88 -3.02
CA ARG A 17 -14.43 2.82 -3.19
C ARG A 17 -15.71 2.11 -3.65
N ASN A 18 -15.57 1.17 -4.59
CA ASN A 18 -16.68 0.35 -5.07
C ASN A 18 -17.18 -0.63 -4.00
N ALA A 19 -16.29 -1.26 -3.25
CA ALA A 19 -16.65 -2.17 -2.16
C ALA A 19 -17.46 -1.47 -1.06
N VAL A 20 -17.07 -0.25 -0.68
CA VAL A 20 -17.83 0.57 0.28
C VAL A 20 -19.19 0.99 -0.29
N LYS A 21 -19.23 1.41 -1.56
CA LYS A 21 -20.47 1.81 -2.23
C LYS A 21 -21.48 0.66 -2.33
N LEU A 22 -20.99 -0.55 -2.59
CA LEU A 22 -21.79 -1.77 -2.70
C LEU A 22 -22.08 -2.43 -1.35
N LYS A 23 -21.58 -1.88 -0.24
CA LYS A 23 -21.69 -2.45 1.11
C LYS A 23 -21.26 -3.93 1.15
N LEU A 24 -20.15 -4.22 0.46
CA LEU A 24 -19.54 -5.56 0.49
C LEU A 24 -19.06 -5.91 1.90
N GLU A 25 -18.69 -7.17 2.09
CA GLU A 25 -18.21 -7.66 3.38
C GLU A 25 -17.14 -6.75 3.99
N GLN A 26 -17.29 -6.51 5.29
CA GLN A 26 -16.43 -5.63 6.06
C GLN A 26 -14.98 -6.16 6.07
N ASN A 27 -14.81 -7.48 6.09
CA ASN A 27 -13.51 -8.16 6.02
C ASN A 27 -12.79 -7.90 4.68
N PHE A 28 -13.54 -7.88 3.58
CA PHE A 28 -13.00 -7.57 2.27
C PHE A 28 -12.50 -6.12 2.21
N CYS A 29 -13.32 -5.18 2.71
CA CYS A 29 -12.94 -3.77 2.78
C CYS A 29 -11.71 -3.56 3.69
N ALA A 30 -11.61 -4.27 4.82
CA ALA A 30 -10.47 -4.21 5.72
C ALA A 30 -9.18 -4.70 5.04
N THR A 31 -9.27 -5.78 4.25
CA THR A 31 -8.12 -6.34 3.51
C THR A 31 -7.59 -5.35 2.46
N LEU A 32 -8.50 -4.68 1.73
CA LEU A 32 -8.12 -3.63 0.77
C LEU A 32 -7.45 -2.44 1.47
N ARG A 33 -7.95 -2.03 2.64
CA ARG A 33 -7.39 -0.92 3.42
C ARG A 33 -6.00 -1.25 3.95
N ASP A 34 -5.82 -2.47 4.45
CA ASP A 34 -4.55 -2.94 4.98
C ASP A 34 -3.46 -2.95 3.90
N GLU A 35 -3.75 -3.50 2.72
CA GLU A 35 -2.79 -3.50 1.61
C GLU A 35 -2.41 -2.07 1.17
N ILE A 36 -3.37 -1.14 1.08
CA ILE A 36 -3.09 0.27 0.75
C ILE A 36 -2.17 0.90 1.80
N SER A 37 -2.44 0.67 3.09
CA SER A 37 -1.63 1.19 4.19
C SER A 37 -0.21 0.60 4.15
N GLN A 38 -0.09 -0.71 3.98
CA GLN A 38 1.21 -1.38 3.86
C GLN A 38 2.02 -0.89 2.66
N ARG A 39 1.38 -0.52 1.54
CA ARG A 39 2.07 0.07 0.39
C ARG A 39 2.57 1.49 0.69
N ALA A 40 1.77 2.31 1.36
CA ALA A 40 2.19 3.64 1.81
C ALA A 40 3.39 3.57 2.78
N GLU A 41 3.37 2.60 3.71
CA GLU A 41 4.50 2.36 4.62
C GLU A 41 5.75 1.85 3.90
N ARG A 42 5.60 0.92 2.95
CA ARG A 42 6.70 0.45 2.10
C ARG A 42 7.32 1.60 1.30
N SER A 43 6.50 2.48 0.74
CA SER A 43 6.97 3.67 0.03
C SER A 43 7.76 4.61 0.94
N LYS A 44 7.27 4.89 2.17
CA LYS A 44 7.99 5.70 3.16
C LYS A 44 9.32 5.08 3.60
N LYS A 45 9.37 3.75 3.76
CA LYS A 45 10.58 3.04 4.20
C LYS A 45 11.67 3.03 3.12
N GLY A 46 11.28 3.04 1.84
CA GLY A 46 12.22 3.19 0.71
C GLY A 46 12.91 4.55 0.70
N THR A 47 12.16 5.63 0.91
CA THR A 47 12.71 7.01 0.94
C THR A 47 13.69 7.19 2.11
N ARG A 48 13.36 6.63 3.29
CA ARG A 48 14.21 6.74 4.48
C ARG A 48 15.53 5.97 4.35
N LYS A 49 15.54 4.82 3.65
CA LYS A 49 16.75 4.02 3.42
C LYS A 49 17.69 4.64 2.37
N ALA A 50 17.14 5.33 1.37
CA ALA A 50 17.93 6.04 0.35
C ALA A 50 18.66 7.26 0.96
N MET A 51 18.02 7.97 1.88
CA MET A 51 18.62 9.13 2.56
C MET A 51 19.76 8.71 3.50
N ASP A 52 19.65 7.55 4.16
CA ASP A 52 20.71 6.98 5.02
C ASP A 52 21.98 6.61 4.22
N MET A 53 21.84 6.05 3.01
CA MET A 53 23.01 5.72 2.15
C MET A 53 23.71 6.95 1.56
N THR A 54 23.05 8.11 1.52
CA THR A 54 23.68 9.34 0.99
C THR A 54 24.61 9.98 2.03
N ASN A 55 24.55 9.53 3.30
CA ASN A 55 25.32 10.10 4.41
C ASN A 55 26.54 9.25 4.81
N THR A 56 26.91 8.23 4.03
CA THR A 56 28.08 7.36 4.29
C THR A 56 29.18 7.51 3.23
N PHE A 57 29.24 8.66 2.55
CA PHE A 57 30.34 8.98 1.63
C PHE A 57 30.99 10.31 2.02
N GLU A 58 31.68 10.31 3.16
CA GLU A 58 32.74 11.28 3.44
C GLU A 58 34.04 10.50 3.73
N TRP A 59 35.13 11.07 3.22
CA TRP A 59 36.48 10.49 3.00
C TRP A 59 37.11 9.71 4.16
#